data_AF-A0AAU4CBK2-F1
#
_entry.id   AF-A0AAU4CBK2-F1
#
_cell.length_a   1.000
_cell.length_b   1.000
_cell.length_c   1.000
_cell.angle_alpha   90.00
_cell.angle_beta   90.00
_cell.angle_gamma   90.00
#
_symmetry.space_group_name_H-M   'P 1'
#
loop_
_entity.id
_entity.type
_entity.pdbx_description
1 polymer ?
#
loop_
_entity_poly.entity_id
_entity_poly.type
_entity_poly.pdbx_seq_one_letter_code
_entity_poly.pdbx_strand_id
1 'polypeptide(L)'
;MRDEWEHAHTDYTMPVQRRIPASLAESESDWRHYLECSTPNGWLIQNNAMTDALVSGKPMYLLHTTKDIDAIRISRQLHVSTGCLVGALYCSPLVSQGEGLRPHNLGAYLMRTKPSTTPMVFEVIPDAPIRPKGVDYLHLGAIHLRTYLRYQSFLTPAENDQLDRAVLAGLRAAAVFLDTALHNAAGHATPAPEFIDQLSEAVAHVPFLGYLYFEVLSEYLMLHSVTPETKTYAQAGELNNWLYKRLAFAAVDGMDQLFDLARFNLRYHRLVQLIEGMEPALGSGVAEYVRRRLSHLFARTALHPSQDAASVTFHGVDLGTLRKAAPGLIGQMIFREIRYMPRYQQLYHCFEKAKALEAWDYWNNEGIPTPFNGVLPKGEIGINPVYARSAVRVWTAELDGKGYLHPADEVTAIFTPHLASWWAPPRHREIQNATDDSRFGVALGARPPVPPMNGVSA
;
A
#
# COMPACT_ATOMS: atom_id res chain seq x y z
N MET A 1 11.43 -16.11 11.22
CA MET A 1 11.24 -14.64 11.33
C MET A 1 11.91 -13.93 10.18
N ARG A 2 13.23 -14.05 10.00
CA ARG A 2 13.96 -13.43 8.87
C ARG A 2 13.39 -13.82 7.49
N ASP A 3 13.12 -15.10 7.26
CA ASP A 3 12.61 -15.57 5.96
C ASP A 3 11.26 -14.96 5.55
N GLU A 4 10.38 -14.68 6.52
CA GLU A 4 9.10 -14.03 6.24
C GLU A 4 9.29 -12.55 5.89
N TRP A 5 10.24 -11.87 6.55
CA TRP A 5 10.60 -10.49 6.19
C TRP A 5 11.30 -10.43 4.84
N GLU A 6 12.18 -11.39 4.53
CA GLU A 6 12.77 -11.54 3.20
C GLU A 6 11.67 -11.71 2.14
N HIS A 7 10.72 -12.60 2.38
CA HIS A 7 9.59 -12.83 1.48
C HIS A 7 8.70 -11.59 1.32
N ALA A 8 8.53 -10.78 2.37
CA ALA A 8 7.78 -9.53 2.35
C ALA A 8 8.57 -8.35 1.76
N HIS A 9 9.79 -8.55 1.25
CA HIS A 9 10.55 -7.51 0.54
C HIS A 9 10.75 -7.86 -0.92
N THR A 10 10.74 -6.84 -1.78
CA THR A 10 11.03 -6.95 -3.22
C THR A 10 12.40 -6.32 -3.45
N ASP A 11 13.37 -7.12 -3.87
CA ASP A 11 14.67 -6.64 -4.32
C ASP A 11 14.61 -6.31 -5.81
N TYR A 12 14.70 -5.03 -6.15
CA TYR A 12 14.62 -4.58 -7.53
C TYR A 12 15.94 -4.79 -8.30
N THR A 13 17.07 -5.08 -7.63
CA THR A 13 18.36 -5.37 -8.30
C THR A 13 18.56 -6.82 -8.71
N MET A 14 17.77 -7.73 -8.14
CA MET A 14 17.93 -9.17 -8.35
C MET A 14 16.72 -9.73 -9.10
N PRO A 15 16.91 -10.81 -9.88
CA PRO A 15 15.77 -11.61 -10.35
C PRO A 15 14.91 -12.02 -9.15
N VAL A 16 13.58 -12.03 -9.29
CA VAL A 16 12.75 -12.34 -8.12
C VAL A 16 12.91 -13.80 -7.71
N GLN A 17 13.22 -14.02 -6.43
CA GLN A 17 13.48 -15.34 -5.86
C GLN A 17 12.40 -15.79 -4.86
N ARG A 18 11.24 -15.14 -4.81
CA ARG A 18 10.20 -15.52 -3.85
C ARG A 18 9.69 -16.91 -4.20
N ARG A 19 9.65 -17.78 -3.19
CA ARG A 19 8.94 -19.06 -3.30
C ARG A 19 7.46 -18.76 -3.47
N ILE A 20 6.83 -19.35 -4.47
CA ILE A 20 5.41 -19.22 -4.78
C ILE A 20 4.75 -20.59 -4.81
N PRO A 21 3.42 -20.69 -4.63
CA PRO A 21 2.68 -21.94 -4.79
C PRO A 21 2.91 -22.59 -6.15
N ALA A 22 2.79 -23.91 -6.22
CA ALA A 22 2.84 -24.66 -7.46
C ALA A 22 1.60 -24.44 -8.34
N SER A 23 1.69 -24.87 -9.60
CA SER A 23 0.61 -24.87 -10.61
C SER A 23 0.05 -23.50 -10.99
N LEU A 24 0.80 -22.42 -10.74
CA LEU A 24 0.48 -21.11 -11.30
C LEU A 24 0.78 -21.12 -12.81
N ALA A 25 -0.15 -20.63 -13.62
CA ALA A 25 0.03 -20.54 -15.06
C ALA A 25 1.14 -19.58 -15.48
N GLU A 26 1.41 -18.59 -14.64
CA GLU A 26 2.46 -17.60 -14.82
C GLU A 26 3.34 -17.53 -13.59
N SER A 27 4.64 -17.61 -13.82
CA SER A 27 5.64 -17.40 -12.80
C SER A 27 5.77 -15.91 -12.47
N GLU A 28 6.45 -15.62 -11.36
CA GLU A 28 6.80 -14.24 -11.04
C GLU A 28 7.77 -13.64 -12.06
N SER A 29 8.65 -14.44 -12.66
CA SER A 29 9.51 -14.01 -13.76
C SER A 29 8.72 -13.65 -15.01
N ASP A 30 7.66 -14.39 -15.36
CA ASP A 30 6.81 -14.07 -16.51
C ASP A 30 6.12 -12.72 -16.31
N TRP A 31 5.55 -12.51 -15.13
CA TRP A 31 4.96 -11.22 -14.77
C TRP A 31 5.97 -10.10 -14.75
N ARG A 32 7.16 -10.30 -14.16
CA ARG A 32 8.19 -9.26 -14.13
C ARG A 32 8.64 -8.90 -15.55
N HIS A 33 8.88 -9.89 -16.40
CA HIS A 33 9.21 -9.67 -17.80
C HIS A 33 8.10 -8.92 -18.54
N TYR A 34 6.84 -9.31 -18.36
CA TYR A 34 5.71 -8.60 -18.94
C TYR A 34 5.64 -7.14 -18.48
N LEU A 35 5.71 -6.89 -17.17
CA LEU A 35 5.60 -5.55 -16.60
C LEU A 35 6.76 -4.66 -17.04
N GLU A 36 7.99 -5.17 -17.05
CA GLU A 36 9.19 -4.41 -17.40
C GLU A 36 9.34 -4.16 -18.91
N CYS A 37 9.01 -5.16 -19.74
CA CYS A 37 9.32 -5.13 -21.17
C CYS A 37 8.11 -4.89 -22.08
N SER A 38 6.89 -5.16 -21.61
CA SER A 38 5.67 -5.09 -22.44
C SER A 38 4.76 -3.91 -22.10
N THR A 39 5.15 -3.04 -21.18
CA THR A 39 4.38 -1.85 -20.81
C THR A 39 5.16 -0.56 -21.13
N PRO A 40 4.50 0.52 -21.59
CA PRO A 40 5.14 1.79 -21.94
C PRO A 40 6.08 2.37 -20.87
N ASN A 41 5.72 2.23 -19.59
CA ASN A 41 6.50 2.75 -18.46
C ASN A 41 7.17 1.63 -17.66
N GLY A 42 7.21 0.40 -18.16
CA GLY A 42 7.78 -0.77 -17.49
C GLY A 42 9.26 -0.62 -17.12
N TRP A 43 9.99 0.12 -17.94
CA TRP A 43 11.41 0.42 -17.72
C TRP A 43 11.67 1.20 -16.42
N LEU A 44 10.67 1.92 -15.88
CA LEU A 44 10.74 2.63 -14.59
C LEU A 44 10.68 1.71 -13.38
N ILE A 45 10.39 0.41 -13.56
CA ILE A 45 10.52 -0.58 -12.49
C ILE A 45 12.01 -0.78 -12.13
N GLN A 46 12.89 -0.70 -13.14
CA GLN A 46 14.34 -0.85 -12.99
C GLN A 46 15.07 0.49 -12.89
N ASN A 47 14.63 1.51 -13.63
CA ASN A 47 15.34 2.79 -13.76
C ASN A 47 14.47 3.92 -13.19
N ASN A 48 14.14 3.82 -11.91
CA ASN A 48 13.36 4.83 -11.19
C ASN A 48 14.29 5.85 -10.54
N ALA A 49 13.97 7.14 -10.58
CA ALA A 49 14.77 8.17 -9.95
C ALA A 49 14.94 7.94 -8.43
N MET A 50 13.94 7.37 -7.75
CA MET A 50 14.04 7.02 -6.33
C MET A 50 15.05 5.89 -6.10
N THR A 51 15.03 4.83 -6.93
CA THR A 51 15.96 3.71 -6.79
C THR A 51 17.38 4.11 -7.17
N ASP A 52 17.53 4.97 -8.18
CA ASP A 52 18.80 5.56 -8.58
C ASP A 52 19.42 6.40 -7.45
N ALA A 53 18.59 7.17 -6.73
CA ALA A 53 19.03 7.92 -5.56
C ALA A 53 19.53 6.99 -4.44
N LEU A 54 18.82 5.89 -4.16
CA LEU A 54 19.22 4.88 -3.17
C LEU A 54 20.59 4.27 -3.48
N VAL A 55 20.80 3.81 -4.72
CA VAL A 55 22.05 3.15 -5.12
C VAL A 55 23.23 4.11 -5.28
N SER A 56 22.98 5.42 -5.35
CA SER A 56 24.04 6.42 -5.51
C SER A 56 24.94 6.56 -4.27
N GLY A 57 24.42 6.21 -3.07
CA GLY A 57 25.09 6.45 -1.78
C GLY A 57 25.25 7.94 -1.44
N LYS A 58 24.64 8.85 -2.18
CA LYS A 58 24.64 10.29 -1.91
C LYS A 58 23.53 10.66 -0.91
N PRO A 59 23.60 11.83 -0.26
CA PRO A 59 22.48 12.34 0.52
C PRO A 59 21.18 12.37 -0.28
N MET A 60 20.11 11.90 0.34
CA MET A 60 18.76 11.92 -0.20
C MET A 60 17.93 12.98 0.49
N TYR A 61 17.16 13.73 -0.28
CA TYR A 61 16.19 14.68 0.26
C TYR A 61 14.80 14.05 0.22
N LEU A 62 14.09 14.09 1.35
CA LEU A 62 12.76 13.51 1.50
C LEU A 62 11.79 14.57 2.05
N LEU A 63 10.59 14.62 1.49
CA LEU A 63 9.49 15.45 1.95
C LEU A 63 8.62 14.65 2.92
N HIS A 64 8.33 15.24 4.08
CA HIS A 64 7.26 14.84 4.98
C HIS A 64 6.29 16.01 5.16
N THR A 65 5.04 15.72 5.53
CA THR A 65 4.06 16.77 5.86
C THR A 65 3.46 16.47 7.21
N THR A 66 3.38 17.47 8.09
CA THR A 66 2.84 17.34 9.45
C THR A 66 1.81 18.42 9.74
N LYS A 67 0.83 18.14 10.59
CA LYS A 67 -0.09 19.16 11.13
C LYS A 67 0.43 19.79 12.42
N ASP A 68 1.39 19.13 13.07
CA ASP A 68 1.78 19.40 14.46
C ASP A 68 3.26 19.77 14.57
N ILE A 69 3.71 20.71 13.74
CA ILE A 69 5.12 21.16 13.76
C ILE A 69 5.53 21.71 15.14
N ASP A 70 4.62 22.38 15.84
CA ASP A 70 4.87 22.92 17.17
C ASP A 70 5.10 21.80 18.20
N ALA A 71 4.33 20.71 18.12
CA ALA A 71 4.53 19.56 18.99
C ALA A 71 5.90 18.90 18.75
N ILE A 72 6.35 18.84 17.49
CA ILE A 72 7.70 18.34 17.14
C ILE A 72 8.77 19.28 17.69
N ARG A 73 8.60 20.61 17.55
CA ARG A 73 9.56 21.61 18.08
C ARG A 73 9.68 21.55 19.60
N ILE A 74 8.56 21.37 20.30
CA ILE A 74 8.52 21.29 21.78
C ILE A 74 9.10 19.96 22.27
N SER A 75 8.63 18.83 21.73
CA SER A 75 9.04 17.50 22.20
C SER A 75 10.43 17.10 21.69
N ARG A 76 10.87 17.69 20.58
CA ARG A 76 12.03 17.27 19.79
C ARG A 76 11.96 15.82 19.31
N GLN A 77 10.75 15.27 19.22
CA GLN A 77 10.54 13.88 18.81
C GLN A 77 9.76 13.81 17.51
N LEU A 78 10.23 12.94 16.61
CA LEU A 78 9.47 12.48 15.47
C LEU A 78 8.98 11.06 15.75
N HIS A 79 7.67 10.90 15.72
CA HIS A 79 7.02 9.60 15.86
C HIS A 79 6.70 9.06 14.47
N VAL A 80 6.77 7.74 14.34
CA VAL A 80 6.47 7.05 13.09
C VAL A 80 5.03 6.55 13.12
N SER A 81 4.42 6.34 11.95
CA SER A 81 3.07 5.77 11.86
C SER A 81 3.10 4.37 11.26
N THR A 82 2.06 3.60 11.56
CA THR A 82 1.78 2.33 10.89
C THR A 82 1.17 2.58 9.52
N GLY A 83 1.43 1.69 8.56
CA GLY A 83 0.88 1.79 7.21
C GLY A 83 1.52 0.78 6.27
N CYS A 84 1.51 1.07 4.97
CA CYS A 84 2.20 0.26 3.97
C CYS A 84 3.70 0.12 4.24
N LEU A 85 4.31 1.04 5.00
CA LEU A 85 5.71 1.00 5.39
C LEU A 85 5.94 0.54 6.84
N VAL A 86 4.97 -0.17 7.46
CA VAL A 86 5.04 -0.92 8.75
C VAL A 86 5.35 -0.11 10.03
N GLY A 87 6.23 0.86 9.98
CA GLY A 87 6.69 1.68 11.10
C GLY A 87 7.81 2.64 10.72
N ALA A 88 7.89 3.05 9.44
CA ALA A 88 8.81 4.08 8.98
C ALA A 88 8.15 5.47 9.06
N LEU A 89 8.94 6.54 9.16
CA LEU A 89 8.42 7.88 8.94
C LEU A 89 8.08 8.02 7.47
N TYR A 90 6.81 8.14 7.12
CA TYR A 90 6.37 8.20 5.73
C TYR A 90 6.78 9.52 5.06
N CYS A 91 7.37 9.43 3.87
CA CYS A 91 7.91 10.51 3.08
C CYS A 91 7.67 10.32 1.57
N SER A 92 8.10 11.31 0.77
CA SER A 92 8.24 11.20 -0.68
C SER A 92 9.57 11.83 -1.13
N PRO A 93 10.22 11.38 -2.23
CA PRO A 93 11.49 11.92 -2.67
C PRO A 93 11.43 13.42 -3.03
N LEU A 94 12.57 14.09 -2.86
CA LEU A 94 12.86 15.43 -3.36
C LEU A 94 14.10 15.37 -4.25
N VAL A 95 14.07 16.09 -5.37
CA VAL A 95 15.18 16.16 -6.33
C VAL A 95 15.71 17.59 -6.37
N SER A 96 17.01 17.77 -6.15
CA SER A 96 17.65 19.07 -6.30
C SER A 96 17.56 19.57 -7.74
N GLN A 97 16.99 20.76 -7.93
CA GLN A 97 16.82 21.37 -9.24
C GLN A 97 16.92 22.90 -9.15
N GLY A 98 17.99 23.45 -9.73
CA GLY A 98 18.31 24.86 -9.56
C GLY A 98 18.63 25.17 -8.10
N GLU A 99 18.00 26.21 -7.55
CA GLU A 99 18.17 26.64 -6.16
C GLU A 99 17.23 25.92 -5.17
N GLY A 100 16.28 25.12 -5.66
CA GLY A 100 15.25 24.50 -4.83
C GLY A 100 15.21 22.97 -4.92
N LEU A 101 14.31 22.38 -4.13
CA LEU A 101 14.03 20.94 -4.11
C LEU A 101 12.69 20.67 -4.79
N ARG A 102 12.71 19.99 -5.93
CA ARG A 102 11.50 19.58 -6.63
C ARG A 102 10.86 18.40 -5.91
N PRO A 103 9.60 18.48 -5.48
CA PRO A 103 8.89 17.31 -4.98
C PRO A 103 8.68 16.27 -6.09
N HIS A 104 8.86 15.00 -5.74
CA HIS A 104 8.31 13.89 -6.50
C HIS A 104 6.81 14.11 -6.73
N ASN A 105 6.23 13.63 -7.83
CA ASN A 105 4.83 13.92 -8.17
C ASN A 105 3.82 13.46 -7.09
N LEU A 106 4.16 12.43 -6.31
CA LEU A 106 3.44 12.05 -5.08
C LEU A 106 3.49 13.14 -4.01
N GLY A 107 4.67 13.70 -3.74
CA GLY A 107 4.86 14.78 -2.76
C GLY A 107 4.12 16.05 -3.17
N ALA A 108 4.18 16.40 -4.46
CA ALA A 108 3.43 17.51 -5.03
C ALA A 108 1.91 17.33 -4.84
N TYR A 109 1.42 16.11 -5.07
CA TYR A 109 0.02 15.76 -4.81
C TYR A 109 -0.35 15.95 -3.33
N LEU A 110 0.47 15.45 -2.41
CA LEU A 110 0.22 15.55 -0.97
C LEU A 110 0.15 17.01 -0.50
N MET A 111 1.08 17.86 -0.93
CA MET A 111 1.06 19.28 -0.59
C MET A 111 -0.17 20.00 -1.13
N ARG A 112 -0.57 19.70 -2.38
CA ARG A 112 -1.76 20.31 -2.99
C ARG A 112 -3.05 19.91 -2.29
N THR A 113 -3.16 18.67 -1.84
CA THR A 113 -4.40 18.11 -1.27
C THR A 113 -4.49 18.24 0.25
N LYS A 114 -3.39 18.57 0.92
CA LYS A 114 -3.34 18.77 2.38
C LYS A 114 -2.74 20.15 2.73
N PRO A 115 -3.41 21.26 2.36
CA PRO A 115 -2.87 22.61 2.54
C PRO A 115 -2.69 23.01 4.01
N SER A 116 -3.36 22.33 4.95
CA SER A 116 -3.23 22.55 6.39
C SER A 116 -2.06 21.80 7.03
N THR A 117 -1.02 21.48 6.24
CA THR A 117 0.18 20.80 6.72
C THR A 117 1.42 21.64 6.48
N THR A 118 2.37 21.58 7.41
CA THR A 118 3.71 22.15 7.27
C THR A 118 4.58 21.14 6.55
N PRO A 119 5.20 21.50 5.40
CA PRO A 119 6.17 20.65 4.75
C PRO A 119 7.49 20.66 5.53
N MET A 120 8.12 19.50 5.61
CA MET A 120 9.42 19.29 6.22
C MET A 120 10.34 18.61 5.21
N VAL A 121 11.58 19.08 5.14
CA VAL A 121 12.65 18.49 4.33
C VAL A 121 13.55 17.69 5.26
N PHE A 122 13.84 16.46 4.85
CA PHE A 122 14.77 15.57 5.53
C PHE A 122 15.94 15.30 4.60
N GLU A 123 17.16 15.62 5.03
CA GLU A 123 18.39 15.17 4.38
C GLU A 123 18.84 13.90 5.07
N VAL A 124 18.73 12.77 4.38
CA VAL A 124 19.19 11.46 4.87
C VAL A 124 20.55 11.18 4.23
N ILE A 125 21.59 11.08 5.05
CA ILE A 125 22.95 10.80 4.63
C ILE A 125 23.22 9.31 4.89
N PRO A 126 23.25 8.46 3.86
CA PRO A 126 23.47 7.04 4.04
C PRO A 126 24.94 6.73 4.36
N ASP A 127 25.19 5.60 5.01
CA ASP A 127 26.53 5.08 5.29
C ASP A 127 27.17 4.36 4.09
N ALA A 128 26.34 3.91 3.15
CA ALA A 128 26.74 3.23 1.91
C ALA A 128 25.61 3.35 0.86
N PRO A 129 25.89 3.04 -0.42
CA PRO A 129 24.85 2.74 -1.41
C PRO A 129 23.79 1.78 -0.86
N ILE A 130 22.52 2.16 -0.96
CA ILE A 130 21.39 1.40 -0.42
C ILE A 130 20.85 0.48 -1.52
N ARG A 131 20.67 -0.81 -1.20
CA ARG A 131 20.02 -1.73 -2.12
C ARG A 131 18.54 -1.35 -2.26
N PRO A 132 17.97 -1.26 -3.49
CA PRO A 132 16.56 -0.92 -3.68
C PRO A 132 15.69 -2.15 -3.36
N LYS A 133 15.56 -2.42 -2.06
CA LYS A 133 14.81 -3.52 -1.48
C LYS A 133 13.62 -2.96 -0.69
N GLY A 134 12.46 -2.92 -1.32
CA GLY A 134 11.24 -2.31 -0.77
C GLY A 134 10.38 -3.31 -0.01
N VAL A 135 9.56 -2.85 0.94
CA VAL A 135 8.59 -3.67 1.66
C VAL A 135 7.28 -3.80 0.88
N ASP A 136 6.91 -5.02 0.54
CA ASP A 136 5.65 -5.35 -0.11
C ASP A 136 4.60 -5.71 0.94
N TYR A 137 3.74 -4.74 1.25
CA TYR A 137 2.77 -4.88 2.33
C TYR A 137 1.70 -5.95 2.06
N LEU A 138 1.52 -6.37 0.80
CA LEU A 138 0.59 -7.43 0.44
C LEU A 138 1.06 -8.80 0.96
N HIS A 139 2.37 -8.97 1.11
CA HIS A 139 3.03 -10.17 1.65
C HIS A 139 3.17 -10.19 3.18
N LEU A 140 2.64 -9.19 3.91
CA LEU A 140 2.72 -9.16 5.38
C LEU A 140 1.76 -10.13 6.10
N GLY A 141 0.91 -10.86 5.36
CA GLY A 141 -0.09 -11.76 5.94
C GLY A 141 0.50 -12.79 6.90
N ALA A 142 1.55 -13.51 6.51
CA ALA A 142 2.19 -14.49 7.39
C ALA A 142 2.75 -13.85 8.68
N ILE A 143 3.35 -12.66 8.57
CA ILE A 143 3.85 -11.87 9.70
C ILE A 143 2.70 -11.45 10.61
N HIS A 144 1.56 -11.03 10.05
CA HIS A 144 0.35 -10.70 10.81
C HIS A 144 -0.17 -11.91 11.58
N LEU A 145 -0.27 -13.08 10.93
CA LEU A 145 -0.73 -14.30 11.57
C LEU A 145 0.22 -14.73 12.70
N ARG A 146 1.52 -14.74 12.45
CA ARG A 146 2.53 -15.07 13.48
C ARG A 146 2.44 -14.12 14.67
N THR A 147 2.34 -12.82 14.39
CA THR A 147 2.23 -11.78 15.44
C THR A 147 0.95 -11.99 16.26
N TYR A 148 -0.18 -12.26 15.59
CA TYR A 148 -1.43 -12.59 16.26
C TYR A 148 -1.27 -13.80 17.18
N LEU A 149 -0.77 -14.92 16.66
CA LEU A 149 -0.61 -16.15 17.45
C LEU A 149 0.32 -15.95 18.66
N ARG A 150 1.37 -15.12 18.51
CA ARG A 150 2.29 -14.78 19.60
C ARG A 150 1.62 -13.99 20.73
N TYR A 151 0.71 -13.08 20.40
CA TYR A 151 0.05 -12.18 21.36
C TYR A 151 -1.44 -12.51 21.57
N GLN A 152 -1.88 -13.69 21.15
CA GLN A 152 -3.28 -14.11 21.21
C GLN A 152 -3.82 -14.11 22.65
N SER A 153 -2.96 -14.39 23.62
CA SER A 153 -3.29 -14.40 25.05
C SER A 153 -3.68 -13.03 25.62
N PHE A 154 -3.45 -11.94 24.88
CA PHE A 154 -3.92 -10.60 25.27
C PHE A 154 -5.40 -10.35 24.92
N LEU A 155 -5.97 -11.19 24.06
CA LEU A 155 -7.40 -11.22 23.80
C LEU A 155 -8.09 -12.10 24.85
N THR A 156 -9.27 -11.66 25.27
CA THR A 156 -10.19 -12.49 26.06
C THR A 156 -10.69 -13.67 25.21
N PRO A 157 -11.18 -14.77 25.83
CA PRO A 157 -11.80 -15.86 25.08
C PRO A 157 -12.92 -15.39 24.15
N ALA A 158 -13.77 -14.45 24.59
CA ALA A 158 -14.86 -13.92 23.79
C ALA A 158 -14.38 -13.14 22.54
N GLU A 159 -13.31 -12.35 22.68
CA GLU A 159 -12.70 -11.63 21.53
C GLU A 159 -12.06 -12.59 20.53
N ASN A 160 -11.39 -13.64 21.03
CA ASN A 160 -10.85 -14.71 20.17
C ASN A 160 -11.96 -15.42 19.40
N ASP A 161 -13.04 -15.82 20.10
CA ASP A 161 -14.17 -16.49 19.46
C ASP A 161 -14.87 -15.58 18.45
N GLN A 162 -15.01 -14.29 18.76
CA GLN A 162 -15.58 -13.31 17.82
C GLN A 162 -14.71 -13.19 16.57
N LEU A 163 -13.39 -13.06 16.73
CA LEU A 163 -12.43 -12.96 15.64
C LEU A 163 -12.47 -14.19 14.74
N ASP A 164 -12.38 -15.39 15.33
CA ASP A 164 -12.37 -16.65 14.58
C ASP A 164 -13.71 -16.86 13.85
N ARG A 165 -14.84 -16.52 14.49
CA ARG A 165 -16.16 -16.54 13.81
C ARG A 165 -16.24 -15.54 12.67
N ALA A 166 -15.77 -14.32 12.85
CA ALA A 166 -15.82 -13.28 11.82
C ALA A 166 -14.96 -13.65 10.60
N VAL A 167 -13.73 -14.11 10.85
CA VAL A 167 -12.81 -14.56 9.80
C VAL A 167 -13.40 -15.77 9.05
N LEU A 168 -13.88 -16.79 9.77
CA LEU A 168 -14.47 -17.98 9.14
C LEU A 168 -15.74 -17.66 8.36
N ALA A 169 -16.60 -16.78 8.88
CA ALA A 169 -17.81 -16.35 8.18
C ALA A 169 -17.46 -15.60 6.87
N GLY A 170 -16.49 -14.68 6.92
CA GLY A 170 -16.01 -13.97 5.73
C GLY A 170 -15.43 -14.91 4.67
N LEU A 171 -14.59 -15.87 5.08
CA LEU A 171 -14.03 -16.89 4.19
C LEU A 171 -15.10 -17.73 3.53
N ARG A 172 -16.11 -18.19 4.29
CA ARG A 172 -17.22 -18.99 3.76
C ARG A 172 -18.07 -18.20 2.78
N ALA A 173 -18.33 -16.92 3.08
CA ALA A 173 -19.11 -16.05 2.21
C ALA A 173 -18.39 -15.75 0.89
N ALA A 174 -17.06 -15.62 0.91
CA ALA A 174 -16.25 -15.36 -0.29
C ALA A 174 -15.72 -16.63 -0.98
N ALA A 175 -15.95 -17.84 -0.45
CA ALA A 175 -15.27 -19.06 -0.86
C ALA A 175 -15.32 -19.31 -2.37
N VAL A 176 -16.48 -19.09 -3.01
CA VAL A 176 -16.66 -19.25 -4.46
C VAL A 176 -15.71 -18.36 -5.26
N PHE A 177 -15.60 -17.08 -4.86
CA PHE A 177 -14.69 -16.14 -5.53
C PHE A 177 -13.23 -16.51 -5.27
N LEU A 178 -12.88 -16.88 -4.03
CA LEU A 178 -11.49 -17.26 -3.70
C LEU A 178 -11.05 -18.49 -4.51
N ASP A 179 -11.90 -19.50 -4.66
CA ASP A 179 -11.64 -20.68 -5.49
C ASP A 179 -11.56 -20.32 -6.98
N THR A 180 -12.41 -19.40 -7.45
CA THR A 180 -12.37 -18.89 -8.82
C THR A 180 -11.06 -18.13 -9.10
N ALA A 181 -10.56 -17.34 -8.14
CA ALA A 181 -9.27 -16.66 -8.25
C ALA A 181 -8.11 -17.67 -8.33
N LEU A 182 -8.13 -18.75 -7.55
CA LEU A 182 -7.13 -19.82 -7.65
C LEU A 182 -7.23 -20.57 -8.99
N HIS A 183 -8.43 -20.87 -9.46
CA HIS A 183 -8.68 -21.51 -10.75
C HIS A 183 -8.13 -20.68 -11.92
N ASN A 184 -8.41 -19.37 -11.91
CA ASN A 184 -7.84 -18.42 -12.86
C ASN A 184 -6.32 -18.35 -12.78
N ALA A 185 -5.75 -18.34 -11.56
CA ALA A 185 -4.29 -18.33 -11.36
C ALA A 185 -3.61 -19.59 -11.89
N ALA A 186 -4.32 -20.72 -11.90
CA ALA A 186 -3.90 -21.98 -12.49
C ALA A 186 -4.13 -22.07 -14.02
N GLY A 187 -4.56 -20.98 -14.66
CA GLY A 187 -4.67 -20.89 -16.12
C GLY A 187 -6.04 -21.19 -16.70
N HIS A 188 -7.05 -21.39 -15.85
CA HIS A 188 -8.41 -21.67 -16.28
C HIS A 188 -9.26 -20.40 -16.26
N ALA A 189 -9.21 -19.66 -17.38
CA ALA A 189 -9.82 -18.35 -17.48
C ALA A 189 -11.36 -18.36 -17.41
N THR A 190 -11.92 -17.63 -16.44
CA THR A 190 -13.34 -17.26 -16.39
C THR A 190 -13.61 -15.97 -17.18
N PRO A 191 -14.87 -15.64 -17.49
CA PRO A 191 -15.22 -14.35 -18.08
C PRO A 191 -14.83 -13.18 -17.16
N ALA A 192 -14.09 -12.20 -17.69
CA ALA A 192 -13.62 -11.05 -16.91
C ALA A 192 -14.76 -10.21 -16.28
N PRO A 193 -15.88 -9.91 -16.96
CA PRO A 193 -16.98 -9.16 -16.34
C PRO A 193 -17.54 -9.84 -15.09
N GLU A 194 -17.80 -11.14 -15.17
CA GLU A 194 -18.33 -11.94 -14.06
C GLU A 194 -17.33 -12.02 -12.90
N PHE A 195 -16.03 -12.19 -13.21
CA PHE A 195 -14.98 -12.19 -12.21
C PHE A 195 -14.92 -10.88 -11.42
N ILE A 196 -15.02 -9.73 -12.10
CA ILE A 196 -14.98 -8.41 -11.42
C ILE A 196 -16.19 -8.20 -10.52
N ASP A 197 -17.39 -8.60 -10.97
CA ASP A 197 -18.60 -8.46 -10.16
C ASP A 197 -18.54 -9.36 -8.91
N GLN A 198 -18.05 -10.59 -9.05
CA GLN A 198 -17.81 -11.49 -7.90
C GLN A 198 -16.72 -10.95 -6.96
N LEU A 199 -15.65 -10.36 -7.51
CA LEU A 199 -14.61 -9.70 -6.72
C LEU A 199 -15.20 -8.55 -5.88
N SER A 200 -15.99 -7.69 -6.50
CA SER A 200 -16.67 -6.56 -5.83
C SER A 200 -17.49 -7.04 -4.63
N GLU A 201 -18.28 -8.10 -4.79
CA GLU A 201 -19.09 -8.71 -3.73
C GLU A 201 -18.22 -9.35 -2.64
N ALA A 202 -17.14 -10.04 -3.02
CA ALA A 202 -16.23 -10.70 -2.09
C ALA A 202 -15.44 -9.72 -1.20
N VAL A 203 -15.18 -8.49 -1.65
CA VAL A 203 -14.45 -7.46 -0.86
C VAL A 203 -15.13 -7.17 0.47
N ALA A 204 -16.48 -7.18 0.53
CA ALA A 204 -17.22 -6.95 1.76
C ALA A 204 -16.94 -8.03 2.84
N HIS A 205 -16.59 -9.24 2.42
CA HIS A 205 -16.35 -10.39 3.28
C HIS A 205 -14.85 -10.65 3.51
N VAL A 206 -14.01 -10.29 2.55
CA VAL A 206 -12.56 -10.41 2.60
C VAL A 206 -11.94 -9.08 2.18
N PRO A 207 -11.84 -8.09 3.10
CA PRO A 207 -11.44 -6.73 2.72
C PRO A 207 -10.00 -6.59 2.23
N PHE A 208 -9.17 -7.63 2.39
CA PHE A 208 -7.85 -7.70 1.75
C PHE A 208 -7.94 -7.68 0.22
N LEU A 209 -9.02 -8.22 -0.36
CA LEU A 209 -9.22 -8.22 -1.81
C LEU A 209 -9.30 -6.80 -2.38
N GLY A 210 -9.82 -5.82 -1.62
CA GLY A 210 -9.86 -4.42 -2.06
C GLY A 210 -8.47 -3.79 -2.18
N TYR A 211 -7.53 -4.20 -1.32
CA TYR A 211 -6.12 -3.79 -1.43
C TYR A 211 -5.45 -4.39 -2.67
N LEU A 212 -5.66 -5.69 -2.92
CA LEU A 212 -5.17 -6.34 -4.14
C LEU A 212 -5.75 -5.67 -5.38
N TYR A 213 -7.06 -5.44 -5.40
CA TYR A 213 -7.74 -4.84 -6.52
C TYR A 213 -7.23 -3.42 -6.82
N PHE A 214 -7.08 -2.60 -5.78
CA PHE A 214 -6.51 -1.28 -5.91
C PHE A 214 -5.07 -1.30 -6.45
N GLU A 215 -4.19 -2.15 -5.91
CA GLU A 215 -2.79 -2.21 -6.37
C GLU A 215 -2.68 -2.71 -7.81
N VAL A 216 -3.50 -3.68 -8.21
CA VAL A 216 -3.55 -4.15 -9.61
C VAL A 216 -3.96 -3.05 -10.57
N LEU A 217 -4.98 -2.25 -10.22
CA LEU A 217 -5.39 -1.13 -11.07
C LEU A 217 -4.39 0.02 -11.05
N SER A 218 -3.75 0.26 -9.90
CA SER A 218 -2.69 1.25 -9.76
C SER A 218 -1.50 0.89 -10.66
N GLU A 219 -1.07 -0.38 -10.65
CA GLU A 219 -0.05 -0.95 -11.53
C GLU A 219 -0.44 -0.78 -12.99
N TYR A 220 -1.65 -1.19 -13.37
CA TYR A 220 -2.15 -1.06 -14.73
C TYR A 220 -2.10 0.39 -15.24
N LEU A 221 -2.67 1.33 -14.47
CA LEU A 221 -2.70 2.74 -14.86
C LEU A 221 -1.29 3.34 -14.96
N MET A 222 -0.43 3.12 -13.97
CA MET A 222 0.90 3.74 -13.96
C MET A 222 1.81 3.18 -15.05
N LEU A 223 1.71 1.88 -15.36
CA LEU A 223 2.58 1.22 -16.33
C LEU A 223 2.10 1.37 -17.78
N HIS A 224 0.78 1.41 -18.00
CA HIS A 224 0.20 1.45 -19.35
C HIS A 224 -0.15 2.87 -19.83
N SER A 225 -0.19 3.86 -18.95
CA SER A 225 -0.54 5.22 -19.33
C SER A 225 0.48 5.88 -20.26
N VAL A 226 0.00 6.52 -21.33
CA VAL A 226 0.81 7.22 -22.34
C VAL A 226 0.39 8.68 -22.52
N THR A 227 -0.40 9.22 -21.58
CA THR A 227 -0.80 10.63 -21.59
C THR A 227 0.42 11.56 -21.56
N PRO A 228 0.30 12.80 -22.07
CA PRO A 228 1.39 13.77 -22.00
C PRO A 228 1.91 13.99 -20.58
N GLU A 229 1.02 14.08 -19.59
CA GLU A 229 1.38 14.21 -18.18
C GLU A 229 2.19 13.01 -17.68
N THR A 230 1.75 11.77 -17.97
CA THR A 230 2.50 10.57 -17.60
C THR A 230 3.89 10.56 -18.24
N LYS A 231 4.01 10.97 -19.50
CA LYS A 231 5.32 11.07 -20.18
C LYS A 231 6.24 12.08 -19.52
N THR A 232 5.71 13.22 -19.04
CA THR A 232 6.50 14.20 -18.28
C THR A 232 7.06 13.60 -16.99
N TYR A 233 6.25 12.87 -16.22
CA TYR A 233 6.75 12.20 -15.01
C TYR A 233 7.72 11.07 -15.33
N ALA A 234 7.46 10.28 -16.38
CA ALA A 234 8.36 9.23 -16.83
C ALA A 234 9.73 9.78 -17.25
N GLN A 235 9.78 10.94 -17.92
CA GLN A 235 11.03 11.64 -18.24
C GLN A 235 11.79 12.10 -16.99
N ALA A 236 11.09 12.36 -15.89
CA ALA A 236 11.69 12.65 -14.59
C ALA A 236 12.10 11.37 -13.81
N GLY A 237 11.92 10.18 -14.39
CA GLY A 237 12.19 8.90 -13.73
C GLY A 237 11.12 8.49 -12.71
N GLU A 238 9.88 8.98 -12.86
CA GLU A 238 8.80 8.82 -11.88
C GLU A 238 7.56 8.15 -12.48
N LEU A 239 6.93 7.24 -11.73
CA LEU A 239 5.59 6.75 -12.05
C LEU A 239 4.54 7.84 -11.73
N ASN A 240 3.49 7.94 -12.55
CA ASN A 240 2.44 8.94 -12.37
C ASN A 240 1.49 8.56 -11.21
N ASN A 241 1.74 9.10 -10.01
CA ASN A 241 0.95 8.82 -8.81
C ASN A 241 -0.45 9.46 -8.84
N TRP A 242 -0.65 10.50 -9.67
CA TRP A 242 -1.95 11.15 -9.77
C TRP A 242 -3.03 10.20 -10.26
N LEU A 243 -2.68 9.25 -11.12
CA LEU A 243 -3.63 8.28 -11.67
C LEU A 243 -4.25 7.42 -10.59
N TYR A 244 -3.44 6.76 -9.74
CA TYR A 244 -4.01 5.91 -8.71
C TYR A 244 -4.68 6.72 -7.59
N LYS A 245 -4.22 7.94 -7.29
CA LYS A 245 -4.90 8.81 -6.34
C LYS A 245 -6.29 9.15 -6.88
N ARG A 246 -6.39 9.63 -8.12
CA ARG A 246 -7.67 9.88 -8.80
C ARG A 246 -8.56 8.64 -8.78
N LEU A 247 -7.99 7.46 -9.04
CA LEU A 247 -8.70 6.18 -8.92
C LEU A 247 -9.28 5.97 -7.53
N ALA A 248 -8.48 6.07 -6.47
CA ALA A 248 -8.94 5.87 -5.10
C ALA A 248 -10.10 6.81 -4.73
N PHE A 249 -9.97 8.11 -5.05
CA PHE A 249 -10.98 9.12 -4.71
C PHE A 249 -12.25 9.04 -5.56
N ALA A 250 -12.16 8.52 -6.79
CA ALA A 250 -13.33 8.37 -7.66
C ALA A 250 -14.06 7.03 -7.49
N ALA A 251 -13.39 6.04 -6.90
CA ALA A 251 -13.91 4.71 -6.68
C ALA A 251 -14.62 4.54 -5.32
N VAL A 252 -14.21 5.31 -4.31
CA VAL A 252 -14.69 5.13 -2.93
C VAL A 252 -15.03 6.49 -2.31
N ASP A 253 -16.29 6.67 -1.92
CA ASP A 253 -16.73 7.86 -1.20
C ASP A 253 -16.08 7.97 0.18
N GLY A 254 -15.62 9.16 0.57
CA GLY A 254 -14.99 9.41 1.87
C GLY A 254 -13.52 8.99 1.98
N MET A 255 -12.86 8.61 0.87
CA MET A 255 -11.43 8.28 0.82
C MET A 255 -10.51 9.45 1.27
N ASP A 256 -11.03 10.68 1.27
CA ASP A 256 -10.39 11.91 1.76
C ASP A 256 -10.41 12.04 3.28
N GLN A 257 -11.40 11.45 3.93
CA GLN A 257 -11.52 11.41 5.38
C GLN A 257 -10.73 10.24 5.97
N LEU A 258 -10.88 9.05 5.38
CA LEU A 258 -10.17 7.84 5.77
C LEU A 258 -9.74 7.06 4.53
N PHE A 259 -8.43 6.95 4.32
CA PHE A 259 -7.88 6.16 3.22
C PHE A 259 -8.03 4.66 3.52
N ASP A 260 -9.17 4.08 3.16
CA ASP A 260 -9.51 2.68 3.46
C ASP A 260 -9.77 1.85 2.20
N LEU A 261 -8.73 1.17 1.73
CA LEU A 261 -8.79 0.28 0.57
C LEU A 261 -9.64 -0.98 0.82
N ALA A 262 -10.05 -1.24 2.07
CA ALA A 262 -11.02 -2.27 2.40
C ALA A 262 -12.39 -2.05 1.73
N ARG A 263 -12.67 -0.81 1.30
CA ARG A 263 -13.93 -0.40 0.64
C ARG A 263 -13.80 -0.35 -0.88
N PHE A 264 -12.64 -0.71 -1.44
CA PHE A 264 -12.39 -0.65 -2.88
C PHE A 264 -13.01 -1.87 -3.58
N ASN A 265 -14.23 -1.72 -4.11
CA ASN A 265 -15.05 -2.81 -4.62
C ASN A 265 -15.79 -2.46 -5.94
N LEU A 266 -15.07 -1.91 -6.92
CA LEU A 266 -15.67 -1.52 -8.21
C LEU A 266 -16.31 -2.73 -8.93
N ARG A 267 -17.57 -2.59 -9.37
CA ARG A 267 -18.23 -3.53 -10.31
C ARG A 267 -17.75 -3.29 -11.74
N TYR A 268 -17.94 -4.28 -12.62
CA TYR A 268 -17.40 -4.30 -13.98
C TYR A 268 -17.70 -3.03 -14.79
N HIS A 269 -18.97 -2.64 -14.89
CA HIS A 269 -19.36 -1.47 -15.68
C HIS A 269 -18.71 -0.18 -15.13
N ARG A 270 -18.68 -0.03 -13.81
CA ARG A 270 -18.10 1.14 -13.16
C ARG A 270 -16.57 1.15 -13.32
N LEU A 271 -15.92 0.00 -13.24
CA LEU A 271 -14.49 -0.14 -13.52
C LEU A 271 -14.15 0.38 -14.92
N VAL A 272 -14.81 -0.15 -15.95
CA VAL A 272 -14.54 0.24 -17.35
C VAL A 272 -14.78 1.74 -17.54
N GLN A 273 -15.94 2.24 -17.10
CA GLN A 273 -16.27 3.66 -17.19
C GLN A 273 -15.24 4.55 -16.51
N LEU A 274 -14.77 4.17 -15.32
CA LEU A 274 -13.82 4.96 -14.56
C LEU A 274 -12.45 5.02 -15.25
N ILE A 275 -11.99 3.88 -15.77
CA ILE A 275 -10.71 3.79 -16.47
C ILE A 275 -10.77 4.53 -17.80
N GLU A 276 -11.85 4.39 -18.58
CA GLU A 276 -12.07 5.14 -19.81
C GLU A 276 -12.09 6.66 -19.56
N GLY A 277 -12.69 7.09 -18.44
CA GLY A 277 -12.71 8.50 -18.04
C GLY A 277 -11.34 9.05 -17.61
N MET A 278 -10.39 8.19 -17.23
CA MET A 278 -9.01 8.59 -16.93
C MET A 278 -8.12 8.51 -18.16
N GLU A 279 -8.20 7.41 -18.89
CA GLU A 279 -7.43 7.14 -20.09
C GLU A 279 -8.20 6.19 -21.04
N PRO A 280 -8.89 6.73 -22.06
CA PRO A 280 -9.78 5.95 -22.93
C PRO A 280 -9.15 4.70 -23.56
N ALA A 281 -7.87 4.77 -23.92
CA ALA A 281 -7.15 3.66 -24.54
C ALA A 281 -6.97 2.43 -23.62
N LEU A 282 -7.13 2.60 -22.32
CA LEU A 282 -6.96 1.53 -21.32
C LEU A 282 -8.28 0.82 -20.96
N GLY A 283 -9.43 1.37 -21.38
CA GLY A 283 -10.75 0.84 -21.00
C GLY A 283 -10.99 -0.61 -21.42
N SER A 284 -10.61 -0.97 -22.64
CA SER A 284 -10.88 -2.30 -23.20
C SER A 284 -10.03 -3.42 -22.60
N GLY A 285 -8.85 -3.10 -22.05
CA GLY A 285 -7.91 -4.08 -21.52
C GLY A 285 -8.01 -4.31 -20.01
N VAL A 286 -8.63 -3.39 -19.26
CA VAL A 286 -8.51 -3.38 -17.80
C VAL A 286 -9.15 -4.57 -17.12
N ALA A 287 -10.33 -5.02 -17.57
CA ALA A 287 -11.02 -6.13 -16.92
C ALA A 287 -10.24 -7.44 -17.04
N GLU A 288 -9.67 -7.69 -18.23
CA GLU A 288 -8.85 -8.86 -18.48
C GLU A 288 -7.53 -8.81 -17.70
N TYR A 289 -6.90 -7.63 -17.66
CA TYR A 289 -5.71 -7.40 -16.84
C TYR A 289 -5.98 -7.70 -15.37
N VAL A 290 -7.07 -7.16 -14.82
CA VAL A 290 -7.43 -7.38 -13.41
C VAL A 290 -7.67 -8.86 -13.14
N ARG A 291 -8.47 -9.53 -13.97
CA ARG A 291 -8.77 -10.97 -13.81
C ARG A 291 -7.48 -11.79 -13.71
N ARG A 292 -6.57 -11.58 -14.66
CA ARG A 292 -5.30 -12.32 -14.76
C ARG A 292 -4.36 -11.95 -13.60
N ARG A 293 -4.09 -10.65 -13.41
CA ARG A 293 -3.10 -10.16 -12.44
C ARG A 293 -3.55 -10.35 -11.00
N LEU A 294 -4.81 -10.07 -10.68
CA LEU A 294 -5.34 -10.24 -9.32
C LEU A 294 -5.36 -11.71 -8.91
N SER A 295 -5.72 -12.62 -9.81
CA SER A 295 -5.71 -14.06 -9.53
C SER A 295 -4.30 -14.54 -9.17
N HIS A 296 -3.30 -14.16 -9.97
CA HIS A 296 -1.90 -14.45 -9.67
C HIS A 296 -1.45 -13.84 -8.33
N LEU A 297 -1.70 -12.54 -8.12
CA LEU A 297 -1.32 -11.86 -6.87
C LEU A 297 -2.04 -12.45 -5.64
N PHE A 298 -3.30 -12.83 -5.77
CA PHE A 298 -4.06 -13.48 -4.72
C PHE A 298 -3.40 -14.81 -4.34
N ALA A 299 -3.16 -15.71 -5.30
CA ALA A 299 -2.57 -17.01 -5.01
C ALA A 299 -1.22 -16.89 -4.27
N ARG A 300 -0.32 -16.02 -4.74
CA ARG A 300 1.02 -15.84 -4.14
C ARG A 300 1.03 -15.12 -2.78
N THR A 301 0.04 -14.26 -2.50
CA THR A 301 -0.02 -13.51 -1.24
C THR A 301 -0.88 -14.22 -0.20
N ALA A 302 -1.86 -15.02 -0.64
CA ALA A 302 -2.77 -15.76 0.22
C ALA A 302 -2.16 -17.08 0.70
N LEU A 303 -1.64 -17.89 -0.22
CA LEU A 303 -1.24 -19.28 0.03
C LEU A 303 0.18 -19.39 0.60
N HIS A 304 0.43 -20.46 1.35
CA HIS A 304 1.78 -20.84 1.73
C HIS A 304 2.54 -21.34 0.47
N PRO A 305 3.84 -21.02 0.29
CA PRO A 305 4.58 -21.42 -0.90
C PRO A 305 4.68 -22.93 -1.14
N SER A 306 4.42 -23.77 -0.14
CA SER A 306 4.39 -25.23 -0.29
C SER A 306 3.06 -25.78 -0.81
N GLN A 307 2.05 -24.93 -1.03
CA GLN A 307 0.76 -25.36 -1.54
C GLN A 307 0.78 -25.46 -3.07
N ASP A 308 -0.18 -26.22 -3.59
CA ASP A 308 -0.52 -26.27 -4.99
C ASP A 308 -1.81 -25.48 -5.20
N ALA A 309 -1.75 -24.39 -5.98
CA ALA A 309 -2.89 -23.50 -6.18
C ALA A 309 -4.09 -24.20 -6.83
N ALA A 310 -3.86 -25.22 -7.66
CA ALA A 310 -4.93 -25.99 -8.33
C ALA A 310 -5.65 -26.96 -7.39
N SER A 311 -5.05 -27.28 -6.23
CA SER A 311 -5.55 -28.29 -5.29
C SER A 311 -6.20 -27.69 -4.04
N VAL A 312 -6.04 -26.39 -3.78
CA VAL A 312 -6.61 -25.72 -2.61
C VAL A 312 -8.06 -25.29 -2.88
N THR A 313 -8.92 -25.47 -1.88
CA THR A 313 -10.29 -24.94 -1.86
C THR A 313 -10.57 -24.25 -0.52
N PHE A 314 -11.42 -23.22 -0.55
CA PHE A 314 -11.93 -22.54 0.63
C PHE A 314 -13.30 -23.06 1.08
N HIS A 315 -13.92 -23.98 0.32
CA HIS A 315 -15.22 -24.57 0.67
C HIS A 315 -15.12 -25.64 1.75
N GLY A 316 -15.91 -25.49 2.82
CA GLY A 316 -16.06 -26.52 3.85
C GLY A 316 -14.82 -26.76 4.73
N VAL A 317 -13.75 -25.99 4.54
CA VAL A 317 -12.49 -26.15 5.26
C VAL A 317 -12.54 -25.42 6.62
N ASP A 318 -11.97 -26.04 7.65
CA ASP A 318 -11.85 -25.43 8.96
C ASP A 318 -10.72 -24.39 9.03
N LEU A 319 -10.81 -23.46 9.98
CA LEU A 319 -9.85 -22.37 10.11
C LEU A 319 -8.43 -22.85 10.46
N GLY A 320 -8.29 -23.98 11.16
CA GLY A 320 -6.98 -24.55 11.50
C GLY A 320 -6.24 -25.06 10.26
N THR A 321 -6.96 -25.72 9.35
CA THR A 321 -6.43 -26.13 8.04
C THR A 321 -6.08 -24.92 7.18
N LEU A 322 -6.96 -23.91 7.11
CA LEU A 322 -6.69 -22.69 6.33
C LEU A 322 -5.52 -21.87 6.88
N ARG A 323 -5.27 -21.86 8.19
CA ARG A 323 -4.07 -21.22 8.78
C ARG A 323 -2.76 -21.81 8.26
N LYS A 324 -2.75 -23.10 7.88
CA LYS A 324 -1.57 -23.78 7.30
C LYS A 324 -1.49 -23.61 5.78
N ALA A 325 -2.62 -23.73 5.09
CA ALA A 325 -2.67 -23.64 3.64
C ALA A 325 -2.57 -22.19 3.13
N ALA A 326 -3.24 -21.26 3.80
CA ALA A 326 -3.34 -19.85 3.40
C ALA A 326 -2.96 -18.87 4.53
N PRO A 327 -1.77 -19.00 5.15
CA PRO A 327 -1.36 -18.15 6.28
C PRO A 327 -1.35 -16.66 5.93
N GLY A 328 -1.04 -16.33 4.67
CA GLY A 328 -1.07 -14.97 4.17
C GLY A 328 -2.48 -14.38 4.23
N LEU A 329 -3.47 -15.08 3.67
CA LEU A 329 -4.86 -14.63 3.69
C LEU A 329 -5.40 -14.52 5.12
N ILE A 330 -5.20 -15.56 5.93
CA ILE A 330 -5.71 -15.57 7.30
C ILE A 330 -5.12 -14.43 8.13
N GLY A 331 -3.81 -14.18 8.01
CA GLY A 331 -3.18 -13.07 8.71
C GLY A 331 -3.66 -11.70 8.23
N GLN A 332 -3.90 -11.53 6.93
CA GLN A 332 -4.48 -10.29 6.39
C GLN A 332 -5.91 -10.04 6.91
N MET A 333 -6.72 -11.09 7.05
CA MET A 333 -8.07 -11.00 7.60
C MET A 333 -8.06 -10.70 9.10
N ILE A 334 -7.27 -11.44 9.88
CA ILE A 334 -7.13 -11.21 11.33
C ILE A 334 -6.66 -9.79 11.61
N PHE A 335 -5.62 -9.34 10.89
CA PHE A 335 -5.08 -8.00 11.06
C PHE A 335 -6.13 -6.90 10.87
N ARG A 336 -7.00 -7.04 9.86
CA ARG A 336 -8.06 -6.06 9.59
C ARG A 336 -9.18 -6.15 10.60
N GLU A 337 -9.59 -7.36 10.99
CA GLU A 337 -10.69 -7.56 11.92
C GLU A 337 -10.36 -7.06 13.34
N ILE A 338 -9.12 -7.25 13.81
CA ILE A 338 -8.66 -6.72 15.10
C ILE A 338 -8.83 -5.19 15.18
N ARG A 339 -8.74 -4.45 14.07
CA ARG A 339 -8.89 -2.98 14.04
C ARG A 339 -10.32 -2.48 14.27
N TYR A 340 -11.31 -3.37 14.16
CA TYR A 340 -12.71 -3.09 14.47
C TYR A 340 -13.08 -3.49 15.90
N MET A 341 -12.18 -4.10 16.67
CA MET A 341 -12.44 -4.44 18.06
C MET A 341 -12.51 -3.19 18.93
N PRO A 342 -13.46 -3.10 19.89
CA PRO A 342 -13.53 -1.98 20.82
C PRO A 342 -12.23 -1.72 21.58
N ARG A 343 -11.47 -2.78 21.88
CA ARG A 343 -10.19 -2.72 22.58
C ARG A 343 -8.96 -2.51 21.69
N TYR A 344 -9.15 -2.18 20.40
CA TYR A 344 -8.02 -2.07 19.47
C TYR A 344 -6.98 -1.04 19.92
N GLN A 345 -7.39 0.10 20.48
CA GLN A 345 -6.45 1.13 20.94
C GLN A 345 -5.50 0.61 22.05
N GLN A 346 -6.01 -0.21 22.98
CA GLN A 346 -5.21 -0.84 24.03
C GLN A 346 -4.33 -1.96 23.47
N LEU A 347 -4.77 -2.60 22.38
CA LEU A 347 -4.06 -3.70 21.72
C LEU A 347 -3.09 -3.24 20.62
N TYR A 348 -3.16 -1.96 20.21
CA TYR A 348 -2.41 -1.38 19.10
C TYR A 348 -0.92 -1.67 19.21
N HIS A 349 -0.33 -1.41 20.38
CA HIS A 349 1.09 -1.67 20.60
C HIS A 349 1.45 -3.16 20.58
N CYS A 350 0.52 -4.05 20.91
CA CYS A 350 0.80 -5.49 20.92
C CYS A 350 0.95 -6.02 19.50
N PHE A 351 0.07 -5.60 18.59
CA PHE A 351 0.08 -6.12 17.22
C PHE A 351 0.91 -5.26 16.26
N GLU A 352 0.87 -3.93 16.37
CA GLU A 352 1.55 -3.05 15.43
C GLU A 352 3.00 -2.77 15.83
N LYS A 353 3.25 -2.45 17.11
CA LYS A 353 4.62 -2.15 17.57
C LYS A 353 5.52 -3.37 17.49
N ALA A 354 4.99 -4.56 17.77
CA ALA A 354 5.74 -5.79 17.62
C ALA A 354 6.23 -6.00 16.18
N LYS A 355 5.37 -5.77 15.18
CA LYS A 355 5.77 -5.83 13.76
C LYS A 355 6.79 -4.75 13.41
N ALA A 356 6.59 -3.53 13.89
CA ALA A 356 7.52 -2.43 13.64
C ALA A 356 8.92 -2.73 14.19
N LEU A 357 9.01 -3.28 15.41
CA LEU A 357 10.29 -3.71 16.00
C LEU A 357 10.99 -4.79 15.15
N GLU A 358 10.25 -5.79 14.67
CA GLU A 358 10.82 -6.83 13.81
C GLU A 358 11.24 -6.28 12.44
N ALA A 359 10.48 -5.33 11.88
CA ALA A 359 10.83 -4.66 10.62
C ALA A 359 12.11 -3.84 10.77
N TRP A 360 12.23 -3.05 11.84
CA TRP A 360 13.41 -2.24 12.12
C TRP A 360 14.66 -3.09 12.32
N ASP A 361 14.56 -4.20 13.05
CA ASP A 361 15.66 -5.15 13.21
C ASP A 361 16.09 -5.72 11.85
N TYR A 362 15.14 -6.15 11.03
CA TYR A 362 15.42 -6.65 9.69
C TYR A 362 16.09 -5.58 8.82
N TRP A 363 15.55 -4.36 8.77
CA TRP A 363 16.12 -3.25 7.99
C TRP A 363 17.53 -2.88 8.45
N ASN A 364 17.81 -2.88 9.76
CA ASN A 364 19.14 -2.61 10.29
C ASN A 364 20.17 -3.67 9.85
N ASN A 365 19.77 -4.94 9.84
CA ASN A 365 20.58 -6.07 9.39
C ASN A 365 20.81 -6.06 7.87
N GLU A 366 19.82 -5.61 7.09
CA GLU A 366 19.91 -5.54 5.63
C GLU A 366 20.50 -4.21 5.11
N GLY A 367 20.80 -3.26 5.98
CA GLY A 367 21.37 -1.97 5.56
C GLY A 367 20.35 -1.03 4.91
N ILE A 368 19.11 -1.01 5.40
CA ILE A 368 17.98 -0.25 4.83
C ILE A 368 17.64 0.93 5.77
N PRO A 369 18.24 2.12 5.58
CA PRO A 369 17.85 3.32 6.31
C PRO A 369 16.54 3.93 5.81
N THR A 370 16.19 3.69 4.54
CA THR A 370 15.04 4.31 3.89
C THR A 370 14.15 3.27 3.20
N PRO A 371 13.30 2.55 3.94
CA PRO A 371 12.39 1.57 3.35
C PRO A 371 11.38 2.25 2.43
N PHE A 372 10.97 1.60 1.35
CA PHE A 372 9.98 2.12 0.41
C PHE A 372 8.97 1.04 0.03
N ASN A 373 7.87 1.41 -0.64
CA ASN A 373 6.85 0.46 -1.06
C ASN A 373 7.41 -0.47 -2.16
N GLY A 374 7.47 -1.77 -1.85
CA GLY A 374 7.98 -2.83 -2.71
C GLY A 374 6.97 -3.46 -3.66
N VAL A 375 5.71 -2.99 -3.70
CA VAL A 375 4.76 -3.37 -4.75
C VAL A 375 5.21 -2.74 -6.07
N LEU A 376 5.38 -1.42 -6.06
CA LEU A 376 5.95 -0.63 -7.16
C LEU A 376 6.74 0.56 -6.57
N PRO A 377 7.86 0.98 -7.19
CA PRO A 377 8.65 2.12 -6.75
C PRO A 377 7.95 3.45 -7.12
N LYS A 378 6.75 3.67 -6.58
CA LYS A 378 5.89 4.82 -6.88
C LYS A 378 6.21 6.07 -6.04
N GLY A 379 7.35 6.11 -5.36
CA GLY A 379 7.78 7.27 -4.56
C GLY A 379 7.25 7.30 -3.11
N GLU A 380 6.59 6.23 -2.65
CA GLU A 380 6.28 6.02 -1.23
C GLU A 380 7.53 5.47 -0.55
N ILE A 381 8.24 6.34 0.17
CA ILE A 381 9.49 6.02 0.87
C ILE A 381 9.37 6.46 2.33
N GLY A 382 10.20 5.94 3.22
CA GLY A 382 10.24 6.40 4.58
C GLY A 382 11.63 6.39 5.18
N ILE A 383 11.71 6.78 6.44
CA ILE A 383 12.94 6.78 7.24
C ILE A 383 12.79 5.74 8.35
N ASN A 384 13.75 4.82 8.44
CA ASN A 384 13.88 3.87 9.53
C ASN A 384 14.32 4.63 10.81
N PRO A 385 13.48 4.70 11.85
CA PRO A 385 13.74 5.56 13.00
C PRO A 385 14.90 5.12 13.89
N VAL A 386 15.44 3.90 13.67
CA VAL A 386 16.50 3.32 14.51
C VAL A 386 17.73 2.87 13.73
N TYR A 387 17.88 3.32 12.49
CA TYR A 387 19.07 3.02 11.70
C TYR A 387 20.23 3.93 12.13
N ALA A 388 21.07 3.44 13.05
CA ALA A 388 22.10 4.25 13.70
C ALA A 388 23.28 4.67 12.80
N ARG A 389 23.41 4.08 11.60
CA ARG A 389 24.55 4.37 10.71
C ARG A 389 24.29 5.54 9.76
N SER A 390 23.04 5.97 9.60
CA SER A 390 22.71 7.16 8.78
C SER A 390 22.56 8.39 9.65
N ALA A 391 23.00 9.53 9.13
CA ALA A 391 22.69 10.83 9.71
C ALA A 391 21.45 11.41 9.05
N VAL A 392 20.60 12.09 9.83
CA VAL A 392 19.41 12.76 9.31
C VAL A 392 19.35 14.19 9.83
N ARG A 393 19.22 15.15 8.93
CA ARG A 393 18.96 16.55 9.24
C ARG A 393 17.57 16.95 8.78
N VAL A 394 16.95 17.87 9.51
CA VAL A 394 15.52 18.16 9.40
C VAL A 394 15.29 19.65 9.33
N TRP A 395 14.47 20.10 8.38
CA TRP A 395 14.05 21.49 8.27
C TRP A 395 12.54 21.59 8.08
N THR A 396 11.95 22.69 8.51
CA THR A 396 10.73 23.18 7.87
C THR A 396 11.07 23.66 6.45
N ALA A 397 10.09 23.75 5.57
CA ALA A 397 10.32 24.26 4.22
C ALA A 397 9.25 25.24 3.78
N GLU A 398 9.64 26.12 2.86
CA GLU A 398 8.76 27.06 2.17
C GLU A 398 8.59 26.62 0.72
N LEU A 399 7.36 26.74 0.21
CA LEU A 399 7.04 26.44 -1.18
C LEU A 399 7.09 27.74 -1.99
N ASP A 400 7.90 27.76 -3.05
CA ASP A 400 7.96 28.91 -3.96
C ASP A 400 6.80 28.91 -4.99
N GLY A 401 6.68 30.01 -5.75
CA GLY A 401 5.66 30.15 -6.78
C GLY A 401 5.78 29.17 -7.97
N LYS A 402 6.86 28.41 -8.06
CA LYS A 402 7.09 27.37 -9.08
C LYS A 402 6.89 25.96 -8.53
N GLY A 403 6.60 25.81 -7.24
CA GLY A 403 6.37 24.53 -6.57
C GLY A 403 7.65 23.83 -6.08
N TYR A 404 8.78 24.53 -6.00
CA TYR A 404 9.99 24.01 -5.35
C TYR A 404 9.97 24.31 -3.85
N LEU A 405 10.55 23.39 -3.08
CA LEU A 405 10.73 23.55 -1.64
C LEU A 405 12.12 24.11 -1.33
N HIS A 406 12.15 25.06 -0.41
CA HIS A 406 13.36 25.68 0.11
C HIS A 406 13.43 25.40 1.62
N PRO A 407 14.47 24.69 2.11
CA PRO A 407 14.67 24.53 3.54
C PRO A 407 14.74 25.90 4.25
N ALA A 408 13.99 26.05 5.34
CA ALA A 408 13.86 27.30 6.09
C ALA A 408 14.52 27.19 7.48
N ASP A 409 13.80 26.68 8.49
CA ASP A 409 14.32 26.54 9.85
C ASP A 409 14.79 25.11 10.10
N GLU A 410 16.04 24.92 10.55
CA GLU A 410 16.51 23.61 11.02
C GLU A 410 15.80 23.22 12.32
N VAL A 411 15.20 22.03 12.34
CA VAL A 411 14.45 21.48 13.47
C VAL A 411 15.32 20.44 14.17
N THR A 412 15.68 20.69 15.42
CA THR A 412 16.31 19.66 16.26
C THR A 412 15.28 18.59 16.63
N ALA A 413 15.27 17.48 15.90
CA ALA A 413 14.37 16.36 16.14
C ALA A 413 15.13 15.03 16.21
N ILE A 414 14.69 14.15 17.11
CA ILE A 414 15.18 12.79 17.27
C ILE A 414 14.08 11.85 16.76
N PHE A 415 14.48 10.93 15.88
CA PHE A 415 13.62 9.85 15.45
C PHE A 415 13.49 8.85 16.59
N THR A 416 12.25 8.54 16.94
CA THR A 416 12.00 7.61 18.06
C THR A 416 11.37 6.32 17.57
N PRO A 417 11.72 5.16 18.14
CA PRO A 417 11.04 3.88 17.90
C PRO A 417 9.66 3.81 18.58
N HIS A 418 8.90 4.90 18.47
CA HIS A 418 7.56 5.03 19.00
C HIS A 418 6.59 5.22 17.84
N LEU A 419 5.65 4.28 17.74
CA LEU A 419 4.48 4.45 16.90
C LEU A 419 3.60 5.54 17.51
N ALA A 420 3.15 6.50 16.70
CA ALA A 420 2.24 7.55 17.10
C ALA A 420 0.94 6.93 17.66
N SER A 421 0.67 7.20 18.94
CA SER A 421 -0.44 6.60 19.70
C SER A 421 -1.83 7.07 19.23
N TRP A 422 -1.91 8.22 18.57
CA TRP A 422 -3.16 8.88 18.18
C TRP A 422 -3.71 8.44 16.81
N TRP A 423 -2.95 7.66 16.01
CA TRP A 423 -3.33 7.40 14.61
C TRP A 423 -4.24 6.18 14.40
N ALA A 424 -4.76 5.58 15.47
CA ALA A 424 -5.73 4.50 15.40
C ALA A 424 -7.13 5.01 15.81
N PRO A 425 -7.81 5.85 14.99
CA PRO A 425 -9.22 6.12 15.24
C PRO A 425 -9.97 4.78 15.18
N PRO A 426 -10.93 4.54 16.10
CA PRO A 426 -11.78 3.36 16.04
C PRO A 426 -12.41 3.30 14.66
N ARG A 427 -12.29 2.15 13.97
CA ARG A 427 -13.05 1.94 12.74
C ARG A 427 -14.44 1.47 13.13
N HIS A 428 -15.46 2.17 12.68
CA HIS A 428 -16.84 1.69 12.78
C HIS A 428 -17.20 0.97 11.49
N ARG A 429 -17.86 -0.20 11.60
CA ARG A 429 -18.48 -0.80 10.44
C ARG A 429 -19.68 0.07 10.05
N GLU A 430 -19.62 0.68 8.88
CA GLU A 430 -20.84 1.20 8.25
C GLU A 430 -21.75 -0.01 7.97
N ILE A 431 -22.93 -0.03 8.59
CA ILE A 431 -23.98 -0.96 8.18
C ILE A 431 -24.49 -0.41 6.86
N GLN A 432 -23.97 -0.93 5.75
CA GLN A 432 -24.48 -0.61 4.42
C GLN A 432 -25.92 -1.13 4.33
N ASN A 433 -26.89 -0.22 4.45
CA ASN A 433 -28.25 -0.48 4.03
C ASN A 433 -28.23 -0.52 2.50
N ALA A 434 -28.49 -1.70 1.92
CA ALA A 434 -28.50 -1.94 0.49
C ALA A 434 -29.68 -1.25 -0.21
N THR A 435 -29.66 0.08 -0.33
CA THR A 435 -30.65 0.85 -1.08
C THR A 435 -30.03 2.15 -1.59
N ASP A 436 -29.11 2.12 -2.56
CA ASP A 436 -28.84 3.33 -3.37
C ASP A 436 -28.00 3.06 -4.65
N ASP A 437 -28.48 2.15 -5.52
CA ASP A 437 -27.90 1.97 -6.86
C ASP A 437 -28.75 2.61 -7.98
N SER A 438 -29.73 3.46 -7.63
CA SER A 438 -30.59 4.10 -8.63
C SER A 438 -30.76 5.59 -8.38
N ARG A 439 -29.73 6.40 -8.68
CA ARG A 439 -29.86 7.82 -9.10
C ARG A 439 -28.47 8.47 -9.22
N PHE A 440 -27.82 8.34 -10.38
CA PHE A 440 -26.93 9.42 -10.82
C PHE A 440 -27.01 9.59 -12.35
N GLY A 441 -27.67 10.68 -12.74
CA GLY A 441 -27.70 11.18 -14.09
C GLY A 441 -26.38 11.85 -14.49
N VAL A 442 -26.13 11.83 -15.78
CA VAL A 442 -25.00 12.44 -16.48
C VAL A 442 -24.88 13.93 -16.12
N ALA A 443 -23.81 14.31 -15.43
CA ALA A 443 -23.33 15.69 -15.33
C ALA A 443 -21.80 15.71 -15.24
N LEU A 444 -21.14 15.49 -16.37
CA LEU A 444 -19.76 15.92 -16.59
C LEU A 444 -19.75 17.44 -16.82
N GLY A 445 -19.82 18.18 -15.72
CA GLY A 445 -19.56 19.62 -15.68
C GLY A 445 -18.45 19.88 -14.66
N ALA A 446 -17.50 20.74 -15.02
CA ALA A 446 -16.37 21.13 -14.17
C ALA A 446 -16.85 21.47 -12.74
N ARG A 447 -16.46 20.66 -11.75
CA ARG A 447 -16.68 20.99 -10.34
C ARG A 447 -15.81 22.20 -9.97
N PRO A 448 -16.35 23.22 -9.28
CA PRO A 448 -15.55 24.30 -8.69
C PRO A 448 -14.62 23.75 -7.59
N PRO A 449 -13.59 24.53 -7.16
CA PRO A 449 -12.63 24.10 -6.16
C PRO A 449 -13.33 23.65 -4.87
N VAL A 450 -12.79 22.57 -4.30
CA VAL A 450 -13.21 21.98 -3.02
C VAL A 450 -13.30 23.08 -1.94
N PRO A 451 -14.43 23.22 -1.23
CA PRO A 451 -14.54 24.19 -0.14
C PRO A 451 -13.60 23.80 1.02
N PRO A 452 -13.09 24.78 1.79
CA PRO A 452 -12.22 24.49 2.93
C PRO A 452 -12.96 23.63 3.95
N MET A 453 -12.32 22.53 4.36
CA MET A 453 -12.81 21.66 5.43
C MET A 453 -12.85 22.44 6.75
N ASN A 454 -14.06 22.64 7.29
CA ASN A 454 -14.22 23.05 8.68
C ASN A 454 -13.82 21.87 9.58
N GLY A 455 -12.94 22.18 10.54
CA GLY A 455 -12.32 21.22 11.43
C GLY A 455 -13.28 20.57 12.42
N VAL A 456 -12.97 19.33 12.78
CA VAL A 456 -13.29 18.80 14.09
C VAL A 456 -12.02 18.96 14.93
N SER A 457 -12.09 19.87 15.91
CA SER A 457 -11.06 20.16 16.90
C SER A 457 -10.86 19.00 17.87
N ALA A 458 -9.61 18.65 18.16
CA ALA A 458 -9.06 18.36 19.49
C ALA A 458 -7.57 18.01 19.36
#